data_AF-A0A448ZYN4-F1
#
_entry.id   AF-A0A448ZYN4-F1
#
_cell.length_a   1.000
_cell.length_b   1.000
_cell.length_c   1.000
_cell.angle_alpha   90.00
_cell.angle_beta   90.00
_cell.angle_gamma   90.00
#
_symmetry.space_group_name_H-M   'P 1'
#
loop_
_entity.id
_entity.type
_entity.pdbx_description
1 polymer ?
#
loop_
_entity_poly.entity_id
_entity_poly.type
_entity_poly.pdbx_seq_one_letter_code
_entity_poly.pdbx_strand_id
1 'polypeptide(L)'
;MNARTKELRELKKPSIQALWFWILLSIIFLCAITFWIYIVSVFQYRYNIDAKWYLNDIIILITSGILIGLLLLMLSFTVLKMLKKALIKNFFEFYCYLNSLHSKHNLTLIKDTRFLPLYTSNKMQTREEYINFIASILKYEPTSIDYKNLKYEIEEDFAKHAFKDPDFLKLRSDTFSKVIFLDLIAPALVATMLIVLSILYPSKNDEPLRAIPRFAIVLASIILTLAISISTYELVMCAKIKNIETFNNFFMFSFNSYKFKLLNSSIVKIR
;
A
#
# COMPACT_ATOMS: atom_id res chain seq x y z
N MET A 1 8.68 0.32 29.82
CA MET A 1 8.13 -0.12 28.52
C MET A 1 7.36 -1.41 28.80
N ASN A 2 6.03 -1.43 28.63
CA ASN A 2 5.19 -2.57 29.02
C ASN A 2 5.57 -3.82 28.20
N ALA A 3 5.54 -5.02 28.80
CA ALA A 3 5.88 -6.30 28.15
C ALA A 3 5.20 -6.45 26.78
N ARG A 4 3.89 -6.19 26.72
CA ARG A 4 3.06 -6.03 25.53
C ARG A 4 3.70 -5.24 24.37
N THR A 5 4.22 -4.04 24.66
CA THR A 5 4.82 -3.18 23.62
C THR A 5 6.13 -3.74 23.09
N LYS A 6 6.87 -4.50 23.92
CA LYS A 6 8.09 -5.19 23.53
C LYS A 6 7.76 -6.40 22.64
N GLU A 7 6.82 -7.23 23.05
CA GLU A 7 6.36 -8.41 22.28
C GLU A 7 5.80 -8.02 20.91
N LEU A 8 4.91 -7.02 20.85
CA LEU A 8 4.40 -6.50 19.58
C LEU A 8 5.51 -5.92 18.69
N ARG A 9 6.56 -5.32 19.28
CA ARG A 9 7.70 -4.81 18.51
C ARG A 9 8.53 -5.96 17.93
N GLU A 10 8.73 -7.04 18.65
CA GLU A 10 9.44 -8.24 18.18
C GLU A 10 8.69 -8.93 17.03
N LEU A 11 7.36 -9.03 17.13
CA LEU A 11 6.50 -9.58 16.08
C LEU A 11 6.50 -8.72 14.81
N LYS A 12 6.55 -7.40 14.95
CA LYS A 12 6.56 -6.47 13.81
C LYS A 12 7.92 -6.39 13.12
N LYS A 13 9.02 -6.58 13.86
CA LYS A 13 10.39 -6.42 13.35
C LYS A 13 10.59 -7.31 12.12
N PRO A 14 10.87 -6.78 10.92
CA PRO A 14 11.23 -7.60 9.77
C PRO A 14 12.57 -8.30 10.02
N SER A 15 12.86 -9.39 9.31
CA SER A 15 14.21 -9.99 9.37
C SER A 15 15.24 -8.93 8.97
N ILE A 16 16.22 -8.70 9.84
CA ILE A 16 17.14 -7.53 9.76
C ILE A 16 17.93 -7.54 8.44
N GLN A 17 18.34 -8.72 7.98
CA GLN A 17 19.08 -8.89 6.72
C GLN A 17 18.23 -8.57 5.49
N ALA A 18 16.93 -8.88 5.50
CA ALA A 18 16.05 -8.55 4.38
C ALA A 18 15.77 -7.05 4.32
N LEU A 19 15.56 -6.38 5.45
CA LEU A 19 15.17 -4.96 5.47
C LEU A 19 16.22 -4.06 4.80
N TRP A 20 17.49 -4.22 5.14
CA TRP A 20 18.57 -3.41 4.56
C TRP A 20 18.72 -3.62 3.05
N PHE A 21 18.59 -4.87 2.59
CA PHE A 21 18.59 -5.18 1.17
C PHE A 21 17.46 -4.46 0.42
N TRP A 22 16.24 -4.48 0.98
CA TRP A 22 15.09 -3.81 0.37
C TRP A 22 15.19 -2.28 0.40
N ILE A 23 15.75 -1.71 1.46
CA ILE A 23 16.03 -0.26 1.52
C ILE A 23 17.03 0.13 0.43
N LEU A 24 18.15 -0.59 0.33
CA LEU A 24 19.17 -0.34 -0.68
C LEU A 24 18.59 -0.46 -2.11
N LEU A 25 17.83 -1.52 -2.37
CA LEU A 25 17.17 -1.74 -3.66
C LEU A 25 16.21 -0.59 -3.99
N SER A 26 15.45 -0.11 -3.01
CA SER A 26 14.52 1.02 -3.19
C SER A 26 15.27 2.32 -3.52
N ILE A 27 16.43 2.56 -2.91
CA ILE A 27 17.26 3.74 -3.20
C ILE A 27 17.83 3.66 -4.62
N ILE A 28 18.43 2.52 -5.00
CA ILE A 28 18.97 2.31 -6.36
C ILE A 28 17.87 2.54 -7.40
N PHE A 29 16.67 2.00 -7.13
CA PHE A 29 15.52 2.16 -8.01
C PHE A 29 15.05 3.61 -8.12
N LEU A 30 15.04 4.36 -7.01
CA LEU A 30 14.69 5.77 -7.01
C LEU A 30 15.73 6.63 -7.76
N CYS A 31 17.02 6.30 -7.64
CA CYS A 31 18.08 6.91 -8.45
C CYS A 31 17.90 6.60 -9.96
N ALA A 32 17.55 5.36 -10.32
CA ALA A 32 17.32 4.99 -11.71
C ALA A 32 16.09 5.72 -12.30
N ILE A 33 15.00 5.84 -11.54
CA ILE A 33 13.80 6.58 -11.96
C ILE A 33 14.10 8.06 -12.15
N THR A 34 14.79 8.70 -11.19
CA THR A 34 15.14 10.12 -11.29
C THR A 34 16.06 10.39 -12.48
N PHE A 35 17.02 9.50 -12.74
CA PHE A 35 17.87 9.56 -13.92
C PHE A 35 17.07 9.38 -15.23
N TRP A 36 16.10 8.47 -15.27
CA TRP A 36 15.24 8.28 -16.44
C TRP A 36 14.39 9.53 -16.73
N ILE A 37 13.76 10.11 -15.70
CA ILE A 37 12.97 11.33 -15.82
C ILE A 37 13.85 12.48 -16.35
N TYR A 38 15.09 12.59 -15.84
CA TYR A 38 16.05 13.58 -16.31
C TYR A 38 16.36 13.40 -17.81
N ILE A 39 16.70 12.17 -18.24
CA ILE A 39 16.98 11.91 -19.66
C ILE A 39 15.80 12.31 -20.53
N VAL A 40 14.60 11.84 -20.20
CA VAL A 40 13.39 12.06 -20.99
C VAL A 40 13.00 13.55 -21.03
N SER A 41 13.24 14.29 -19.95
CA SER A 41 12.89 15.72 -19.88
C SER A 41 13.90 16.62 -20.61
N VAL A 42 15.20 16.31 -20.52
CA VAL A 42 16.29 17.16 -21.04
C VAL A 42 16.66 16.81 -22.48
N PHE A 43 16.73 15.53 -22.85
CA PHE A 43 17.10 15.15 -24.21
C PHE A 43 15.92 15.39 -25.14
N GLN A 44 16.03 16.43 -25.97
CA GLN A 44 15.11 16.68 -27.07
C GLN A 44 15.49 15.77 -28.24
N TYR A 45 14.49 15.16 -28.87
CA TYR A 45 14.70 14.57 -30.19
C TYR A 45 15.01 15.73 -31.16
N ARG A 46 16.27 15.83 -31.62
CA ARG A 46 16.78 16.91 -32.49
C ARG A 46 16.21 16.94 -33.92
N TYR A 47 15.02 16.39 -34.14
CA TYR A 47 14.36 16.39 -35.44
C TYR A 47 13.28 17.48 -35.47
N ASN A 48 13.73 18.73 -35.37
CA ASN A 48 12.92 19.89 -35.71
C ASN A 48 12.64 19.84 -37.21
N ILE A 49 11.37 19.74 -37.64
CA ILE A 49 10.78 20.44 -38.82
C ILE A 49 9.28 20.08 -39.00
N ASP A 50 8.77 18.89 -38.62
CA ASP A 50 7.34 18.54 -38.83
C ASP A 50 6.48 18.35 -37.56
N ALA A 51 5.21 18.77 -37.63
CA ALA A 51 4.20 18.58 -36.58
C ALA A 51 4.01 17.10 -36.15
N LYS A 52 4.32 16.14 -37.03
CA LYS A 52 4.31 14.71 -36.71
C LYS A 52 5.34 14.33 -35.64
N TRP A 53 6.48 15.02 -35.60
CA TRP A 53 7.55 14.74 -34.62
C TRP A 53 7.24 15.32 -33.24
N TYR A 54 6.51 16.44 -33.18
CA TYR A 54 6.03 17.01 -31.92
C TYR A 54 5.03 16.06 -31.21
N LEU A 55 4.11 15.46 -31.95
CA LEU A 55 3.21 14.43 -31.42
C LEU A 55 4.00 13.20 -30.91
N ASN A 56 5.04 12.78 -31.63
CA ASN A 56 5.88 11.66 -31.21
C ASN A 56 6.61 11.95 -29.89
N ASP A 57 7.13 13.17 -29.71
CA ASP A 57 7.76 13.58 -28.44
C ASP A 57 6.77 13.49 -27.27
N ILE A 58 5.56 14.03 -27.43
CA ILE A 58 4.50 13.94 -26.40
C ILE A 58 4.16 12.48 -26.07
N ILE A 59 4.04 11.62 -27.09
CA ILE A 59 3.78 10.19 -26.89
C ILE A 59 4.90 9.53 -26.07
N ILE A 60 6.17 9.84 -26.37
CA ILE A 60 7.33 9.33 -25.62
C ILE A 60 7.30 9.81 -24.16
N LEU A 61 6.98 11.07 -23.91
CA LEU A 61 6.86 11.63 -22.55
C LEU A 61 5.75 10.92 -21.76
N ILE A 62 4.57 10.75 -22.35
CA ILE A 62 3.43 10.08 -21.71
C ILE A 62 3.75 8.61 -21.44
N THR A 63 4.24 7.88 -22.44
CA THR A 63 4.58 6.45 -22.29
C THR A 63 5.68 6.24 -21.24
N SER A 64 6.70 7.09 -21.21
CA SER A 64 7.72 7.08 -20.16
C SER A 64 7.12 7.34 -18.77
N GLY A 65 6.22 8.33 -18.66
CA GLY A 65 5.52 8.62 -17.42
C GLY A 65 4.64 7.47 -16.94
N ILE A 66 3.95 6.76 -17.85
CA ILE A 66 3.18 5.55 -17.52
C ILE A 66 4.10 4.45 -16.99
N LEU A 67 5.22 4.16 -17.66
CA LEU A 67 6.18 3.14 -17.23
C LEU A 67 6.72 3.45 -15.83
N ILE A 68 7.13 4.69 -15.58
CA ILE A 68 7.59 5.14 -14.27
C ILE A 68 6.46 5.04 -13.23
N GLY A 69 5.23 5.43 -13.59
CA GLY A 69 4.07 5.33 -12.72
C GLY A 69 3.76 3.89 -12.30
N LEU A 70 3.85 2.93 -13.21
CA LEU A 70 3.67 1.50 -12.91
C LEU A 70 4.77 0.96 -11.99
N LEU A 71 6.01 1.38 -12.21
CA LEU A 71 7.14 1.05 -11.33
C LEU A 71 6.95 1.61 -9.91
N LEU A 72 6.53 2.88 -9.81
CA LEU A 72 6.20 3.52 -8.52
C LEU A 72 4.97 2.88 -7.85
N LEU A 73 4.02 2.34 -8.61
CA LEU A 73 2.87 1.62 -8.07
C LEU A 73 3.33 0.40 -7.26
N MET A 74 4.25 -0.41 -7.81
CA MET A 74 4.79 -1.58 -7.10
C MET A 74 5.49 -1.19 -5.79
N LEU A 75 6.25 -0.10 -5.82
CA LEU A 75 6.91 0.45 -4.63
C LEU A 75 5.89 0.96 -3.61
N SER A 76 4.82 1.62 -4.07
CA SER A 76 3.74 2.15 -3.23
C SER A 76 3.04 1.04 -2.45
N PHE A 77 2.73 -0.10 -3.08
CA PHE A 77 2.17 -1.27 -2.37
C PHE A 77 3.14 -1.85 -1.33
N THR A 78 4.44 -1.86 -1.64
CA THR A 78 5.48 -2.34 -0.71
C THR A 78 5.57 -1.43 0.52
N VAL A 79 5.63 -0.12 0.30
CA VAL A 79 5.66 0.90 1.36
C VAL A 79 4.37 0.86 2.19
N LEU A 80 3.21 0.76 1.54
CA LEU A 80 1.92 0.63 2.22
C LEU A 80 1.93 -0.55 3.21
N LYS A 81 2.41 -1.71 2.77
CA LYS A 81 2.54 -2.90 3.61
C LYS A 81 3.45 -2.66 4.81
N MET A 82 4.61 -2.04 4.59
CA MET A 82 5.57 -1.75 5.67
C MET A 82 5.02 -0.74 6.68
N LEU A 83 4.43 0.37 6.21
CA LEU A 83 3.83 1.41 7.04
C LEU A 83 2.70 0.84 7.89
N LYS A 84 1.80 0.05 7.30
CA LYS A 84 0.69 -0.54 8.02
C LYS A 84 1.15 -1.52 9.09
N LYS A 85 2.12 -2.39 8.77
CA LYS A 85 2.74 -3.29 9.77
C LYS A 85 3.34 -2.50 10.94
N ALA A 86 3.96 -1.34 10.68
CA ALA A 86 4.53 -0.48 11.71
C ALA A 86 3.45 0.21 12.58
N LEU A 87 2.31 0.57 12.00
CA LEU A 87 1.23 1.28 12.68
C LEU A 87 0.31 0.41 13.55
N ILE A 88 0.40 -0.93 13.45
CA ILE A 88 -0.36 -1.87 14.30
C ILE A 88 -0.14 -1.52 15.77
N LYS A 89 -1.18 -1.52 16.60
CA LYS A 89 -1.11 -1.11 18.01
C LYS A 89 -1.44 -2.23 19.00
N ASN A 90 -2.19 -3.25 18.57
CA ASN A 90 -2.68 -4.33 19.43
C ASN A 90 -2.59 -5.70 18.73
N PHE A 91 -2.83 -6.78 19.48
CA PHE A 91 -2.69 -8.14 18.95
C PHE A 91 -3.82 -8.51 17.98
N PHE A 92 -5.00 -7.92 18.10
CA PHE A 92 -6.10 -8.16 17.17
C PHE A 92 -5.82 -7.55 15.78
N GLU A 93 -5.29 -6.33 15.73
CA GLU A 93 -4.84 -5.71 14.49
C GLU A 93 -3.71 -6.54 13.84
N PHE A 94 -2.82 -7.13 14.64
CA PHE A 94 -1.80 -8.04 14.13
C PHE A 94 -2.41 -9.33 13.56
N TYR A 95 -3.43 -9.89 14.21
CA TYR A 95 -4.20 -11.03 13.69
C TYR A 95 -4.88 -10.72 12.36
N CYS A 96 -5.57 -9.58 12.25
CA CYS A 96 -6.17 -9.13 10.99
C CYS A 96 -5.12 -8.94 9.89
N TYR A 97 -3.94 -8.41 10.23
CA TYR A 97 -2.83 -8.27 9.29
C TYR A 97 -2.36 -9.64 8.80
N LEU A 98 -2.10 -10.61 9.70
CA LEU A 98 -1.70 -11.95 9.31
C LEU A 98 -2.75 -12.65 8.44
N ASN A 99 -4.03 -12.54 8.79
CA ASN A 99 -5.10 -13.14 8.00
C ASN A 99 -5.28 -12.50 6.62
N SER A 100 -5.03 -11.20 6.52
CA SER A 100 -5.04 -10.52 5.23
C SER A 100 -3.92 -11.03 4.30
N LEU A 101 -2.86 -11.64 4.83
CA LEU A 101 -1.82 -12.31 4.06
C LEU A 101 -2.24 -13.71 3.52
N HIS A 102 -3.24 -14.38 4.13
CA HIS A 102 -3.80 -15.65 3.64
C HIS A 102 -4.63 -15.45 2.37
N SER A 103 -5.41 -14.37 2.35
CA SER A 103 -6.13 -13.95 1.16
C SER A 103 -5.12 -13.79 0.04
N LYS A 104 -5.37 -14.41 -1.12
CA LYS A 104 -4.52 -14.52 -2.33
C LYS A 104 -4.11 -13.18 -2.97
N HIS A 105 -3.96 -12.11 -2.21
CA HIS A 105 -3.24 -10.90 -2.58
C HIS A 105 -1.75 -11.22 -2.71
N ASN A 106 -1.43 -11.83 -3.86
CA ASN A 106 -0.11 -12.08 -4.43
C ASN A 106 0.76 -10.81 -4.58
N LEU A 107 0.29 -9.66 -4.12
CA LEU A 107 1.04 -8.39 -4.11
C LEU A 107 2.07 -8.32 -2.97
N THR A 108 2.17 -9.37 -2.14
CA THR A 108 3.21 -9.46 -1.12
C THR A 108 4.54 -9.90 -1.74
N LEU A 109 5.24 -8.95 -2.35
CA LEU A 109 6.60 -9.12 -2.88
C LEU A 109 7.59 -9.59 -1.80
N ILE A 110 7.37 -9.19 -0.54
CA ILE A 110 8.23 -9.54 0.60
C ILE A 110 7.47 -10.50 1.52
N LYS A 111 7.91 -11.76 1.55
CA LYS A 111 7.43 -12.80 2.47
C LYS A 111 8.40 -12.93 3.65
N ASP A 112 7.88 -12.91 4.86
CA ASP A 112 8.65 -13.18 6.07
C ASP A 112 8.67 -14.69 6.31
N THR A 113 9.84 -15.30 6.41
CA THR A 113 9.98 -16.76 6.57
C THR A 113 9.29 -17.27 7.84
N ARG A 114 9.17 -16.44 8.89
CA ARG A 114 8.45 -16.79 10.12
C ARG A 114 6.95 -16.96 9.91
N PHE A 115 6.40 -16.32 8.88
CA PHE A 115 4.98 -16.41 8.51
C PHE A 115 4.74 -17.36 7.33
N LEU A 116 5.73 -18.18 6.95
CA LEU A 116 5.63 -19.10 5.83
C LEU A 116 4.42 -20.05 5.88
N PRO A 117 4.06 -20.64 7.04
CA PRO A 117 2.86 -21.48 7.15
C PRO A 117 1.56 -20.72 6.85
N LEU A 118 1.57 -19.39 7.01
CA LEU A 118 0.41 -18.57 6.73
C LEU A 118 0.26 -18.29 5.23
N TYR A 119 1.35 -18.15 4.49
CA TYR A 119 1.25 -17.92 3.05
C TYR A 119 0.70 -19.11 2.26
N THR A 120 0.72 -20.31 2.84
CA THR A 120 0.30 -21.56 2.17
C THR A 120 -1.08 -22.05 2.60
N SER A 121 -1.59 -21.60 3.75
CA SER A 121 -2.94 -21.95 4.22
C SER A 121 -4.00 -21.06 3.59
N ASN A 122 -5.11 -21.68 3.15
CA ASN A 122 -6.32 -20.99 2.65
C ASN A 122 -7.38 -20.78 3.74
N LYS A 123 -7.10 -21.17 5.00
CA LYS A 123 -8.06 -21.09 6.11
C LYS A 123 -7.60 -20.06 7.14
N MET A 124 -8.54 -19.23 7.58
CA MET A 124 -8.37 -18.26 8.65
C MET A 124 -8.08 -18.97 9.98
N GLN A 125 -7.11 -18.46 10.74
CA GLN A 125 -6.72 -19.06 12.01
C GLN A 125 -7.80 -18.91 13.07
N THR A 126 -8.02 -19.92 13.91
CA THR A 126 -8.80 -19.77 15.15
C THR A 126 -8.04 -18.91 16.17
N ARG A 127 -8.71 -18.47 17.24
CA ARG A 127 -8.02 -17.71 18.30
C ARG A 127 -6.92 -18.53 18.95
N GLU A 128 -7.16 -19.82 19.21
CA GLU A 128 -6.15 -20.70 19.82
C GLU A 128 -4.98 -20.96 18.88
N GLU A 129 -5.25 -21.22 17.60
CA GLU A 129 -4.20 -21.34 16.58
C GLU A 129 -3.34 -20.08 16.50
N TYR A 130 -3.95 -18.91 16.60
CA TYR A 130 -3.24 -17.64 16.62
C TYR A 130 -2.40 -17.45 17.89
N ILE A 131 -2.96 -17.71 19.07
CA ILE A 131 -2.22 -17.62 20.35
C ILE A 131 -0.99 -18.54 20.33
N ASN A 132 -1.18 -19.79 19.91
CA ASN A 132 -0.10 -20.77 19.80
C ASN A 132 0.95 -20.34 18.77
N PHE A 133 0.52 -19.75 17.65
CA PHE A 133 1.42 -19.21 16.65
C PHE A 133 2.28 -18.07 17.20
N ILE A 134 1.68 -17.09 17.89
CA ILE A 134 2.41 -15.99 18.50
C ILE A 134 3.38 -16.48 19.59
N ALA A 135 2.92 -17.39 20.46
CA ALA A 135 3.74 -18.00 21.48
C ALA A 135 4.96 -18.73 20.88
N SER A 136 4.80 -19.41 19.75
CA SER A 136 5.92 -20.09 19.07
C SER A 136 6.98 -19.11 18.55
N ILE A 137 6.58 -17.93 18.07
CA ILE A 137 7.51 -16.89 17.59
C ILE A 137 8.26 -16.26 18.77
N LEU A 138 7.57 -16.03 19.88
CA LEU A 138 8.14 -15.48 21.12
C LEU A 138 8.88 -16.53 21.96
N LYS A 139 8.81 -17.82 21.58
CA LYS A 139 9.39 -18.97 22.29
C LYS A 139 8.86 -19.15 23.71
N TYR A 140 7.55 -18.92 23.90
CA TYR A 140 6.88 -19.18 25.17
C TYR A 140 6.36 -20.61 25.25
N GLU A 141 6.61 -21.27 26.38
CA GLU A 141 6.07 -22.59 26.65
C GLU A 141 4.59 -22.48 27.09
N PRO A 142 3.70 -23.41 26.70
CA PRO A 142 2.28 -23.37 27.06
C PRO A 142 2.00 -23.35 28.57
N THR A 143 2.93 -23.87 29.37
CA THR A 143 2.86 -23.94 30.83
C THR A 143 3.35 -22.66 31.53
N SER A 144 4.04 -21.78 30.80
CA SER A 144 4.65 -20.58 31.35
C SER A 144 3.63 -19.53 31.78
N ILE A 145 4.01 -18.70 32.76
CA ILE A 145 3.23 -17.53 33.17
C ILE A 145 3.11 -16.54 31.99
N ASP A 146 4.17 -16.41 31.19
CA ASP A 146 4.22 -15.54 30.02
C ASP A 146 3.18 -15.95 28.96
N TYR A 147 2.99 -17.24 28.73
CA TYR A 147 1.93 -17.74 27.84
C TYR A 147 0.53 -17.40 28.35
N LYS A 148 0.27 -17.55 29.66
CA LYS A 148 -1.03 -17.20 30.26
C LYS A 148 -1.31 -15.71 30.14
N ASN A 149 -0.30 -14.86 30.37
CA ASN A 149 -0.41 -13.41 30.23
C ASN A 149 -0.66 -13.02 28.77
N LEU A 150 0.09 -13.60 27.82
CA LEU A 150 -0.11 -13.40 26.39
C LEU A 150 -1.54 -13.78 25.96
N LYS A 151 -2.03 -14.95 26.40
CA LYS A 151 -3.39 -15.40 26.12
C LYS A 151 -4.43 -14.39 26.62
N TYR A 152 -4.29 -13.92 27.85
CA TYR A 152 -5.18 -12.91 28.43
C TYR A 152 -5.16 -11.59 27.63
N GLU A 153 -3.98 -11.08 27.30
CA GLU A 153 -3.84 -9.84 26.53
C GLU A 153 -4.44 -9.94 25.12
N ILE A 154 -4.27 -11.09 24.46
CA ILE A 154 -4.88 -11.36 23.16
C ILE A 154 -6.41 -11.40 23.30
N GLU A 155 -6.95 -12.12 24.27
CA GLU A 155 -8.40 -12.21 24.49
C GLU A 155 -9.01 -10.84 24.80
N GLU A 156 -8.35 -10.03 25.63
CA GLU A 156 -8.77 -8.67 25.95
C GLU A 156 -8.83 -7.79 24.69
N ASP A 157 -7.83 -7.89 23.81
CA ASP A 157 -7.82 -7.15 22.54
C ASP A 157 -8.92 -7.62 21.59
N PHE A 158 -9.18 -8.92 21.50
CA PHE A 158 -10.29 -9.44 20.69
C PHE A 158 -11.65 -8.96 21.20
N ALA A 159 -11.84 -8.90 22.52
CA ALA A 159 -13.08 -8.42 23.14
C ALA A 159 -13.33 -6.92 22.86
N LYS A 160 -12.27 -6.09 22.87
CA LYS A 160 -12.36 -4.65 22.53
C LYS A 160 -12.89 -4.39 21.12
N HIS A 161 -12.64 -5.31 20.19
CA HIS A 161 -13.08 -5.23 18.79
C HIS A 161 -14.31 -6.09 18.47
N ALA A 162 -14.97 -6.68 19.48
CA ALA A 162 -16.14 -7.54 19.30
C ALA A 162 -17.46 -6.76 19.07
N PHE A 163 -17.45 -5.44 19.25
CA PHE A 163 -18.69 -4.65 19.32
C PHE A 163 -18.79 -3.63 18.20
N LYS A 164 -19.38 -4.08 17.08
CA LYS A 164 -20.25 -3.32 16.14
C LYS A 164 -20.24 -4.04 14.80
N ASP A 165 -21.40 -4.57 14.37
CA ASP A 165 -21.53 -4.99 13.00
C ASP A 165 -21.41 -3.77 12.07
N PRO A 166 -20.40 -3.73 11.19
CA PRO A 166 -20.25 -2.63 10.26
C PRO A 166 -21.44 -2.61 9.30
N ASP A 167 -22.07 -1.45 9.13
CA ASP A 167 -23.00 -1.23 8.03
C ASP A 167 -22.21 -1.21 6.71
N PHE A 168 -22.18 -2.36 6.04
CA PHE A 168 -21.43 -2.55 4.81
C PHE A 168 -21.89 -1.62 3.68
N LEU A 169 -23.17 -1.22 3.65
CA LEU A 169 -23.69 -0.35 2.59
C LEU A 169 -23.19 1.07 2.78
N LYS A 170 -23.31 1.60 4.01
CA LYS A 170 -22.79 2.93 4.34
C LYS A 170 -21.28 3.00 4.15
N LEU A 171 -20.55 1.98 4.59
CA LEU A 171 -19.09 1.90 4.43
C LEU A 171 -18.66 1.82 2.97
N ARG A 172 -19.37 1.05 2.14
CA ARG A 172 -19.11 0.98 0.70
C ARG A 172 -19.34 2.34 0.05
N SER A 173 -20.41 3.05 0.40
CA SER A 173 -20.70 4.39 -0.12
C SER A 173 -19.63 5.41 0.29
N ASP A 174 -19.27 5.48 1.58
CA ASP A 174 -18.23 6.38 2.10
C ASP A 174 -16.87 6.12 1.43
N THR A 175 -16.53 4.83 1.27
CA THR A 175 -15.29 4.41 0.60
C THR A 175 -15.30 4.83 -0.86
N PHE A 176 -16.39 4.57 -1.58
CA PHE A 176 -16.53 4.92 -2.98
C PHE A 176 -16.38 6.42 -3.20
N SER A 177 -17.02 7.25 -2.38
CA SER A 177 -16.90 8.72 -2.46
C SER A 177 -15.46 9.18 -2.21
N LYS A 178 -14.76 8.58 -1.25
CA LYS A 178 -13.36 8.90 -0.98
C LYS A 178 -12.43 8.52 -2.12
N VAL A 179 -12.59 7.33 -2.68
CA VAL A 179 -11.80 6.88 -3.83
C VAL A 179 -11.98 7.84 -4.99
N ILE A 180 -13.21 8.17 -5.33
CA ILE A 180 -13.47 9.11 -6.44
C ILE A 180 -12.85 10.47 -6.17
N PHE A 181 -13.04 11.03 -4.98
CA PHE A 181 -12.56 12.38 -4.71
C PHE A 181 -11.03 12.46 -4.55
N LEU A 182 -10.45 11.56 -3.74
CA LEU A 182 -9.04 11.60 -3.37
C LEU A 182 -8.13 10.89 -4.38
N ASP A 183 -8.59 9.82 -5.03
CA ASP A 183 -7.76 9.05 -5.97
C ASP A 183 -8.02 9.41 -7.44
N LEU A 184 -9.16 10.03 -7.79
CA LEU A 184 -9.43 10.45 -9.18
C LEU A 184 -9.48 11.97 -9.33
N ILE A 185 -10.41 12.64 -8.65
CA ILE A 185 -10.67 14.08 -8.89
C ILE A 185 -9.47 14.93 -8.50
N ALA A 186 -8.97 14.80 -7.27
CA ALA A 186 -7.85 15.62 -6.80
C ALA A 186 -6.56 15.40 -7.62
N PRO A 187 -6.13 14.15 -7.92
CA PRO A 187 -4.97 13.92 -8.78
C PRO A 187 -5.18 14.41 -10.22
N ALA A 188 -6.39 14.27 -10.77
CA ALA A 188 -6.72 14.79 -12.09
C ALA A 188 -6.61 16.33 -12.13
N LEU A 189 -7.11 17.04 -11.12
CA LEU A 189 -6.98 18.50 -11.01
C LEU A 189 -5.51 18.93 -10.98
N VAL A 190 -4.67 18.24 -10.19
CA VAL A 190 -3.23 18.51 -10.14
C VAL A 190 -2.57 18.26 -11.49
N ALA A 191 -2.89 17.13 -12.15
CA ALA A 191 -2.36 16.81 -13.47
C ALA A 191 -2.80 17.83 -14.53
N THR A 192 -4.06 18.26 -14.53
CA THR A 192 -4.59 19.30 -15.42
C THR A 192 -3.88 20.63 -15.16
N MET A 193 -3.65 21.01 -13.90
CA MET A 193 -2.91 22.23 -13.55
C MET A 193 -1.48 22.18 -14.09
N LEU A 194 -0.78 21.05 -13.95
CA LEU A 194 0.56 20.86 -14.51
C LEU A 194 0.59 21.01 -16.04
N ILE A 195 -0.41 20.47 -16.73
CA ILE A 195 -0.54 20.60 -18.19
C ILE A 195 -0.82 22.05 -18.59
N VAL A 196 -1.74 22.73 -17.91
CA VAL A 196 -2.06 24.14 -18.19
C VAL A 196 -0.84 25.04 -17.95
N LEU A 197 -0.11 24.84 -16.86
CA LEU A 197 1.15 25.55 -16.59
C LEU A 197 2.19 25.30 -17.69
N SER A 198 2.24 24.09 -18.25
CA SER A 198 3.14 23.75 -19.35
C SER A 198 2.80 24.49 -20.65
N ILE A 199 1.51 24.72 -20.92
CA ILE A 199 1.03 25.43 -22.11
C ILE A 199 1.20 26.95 -21.95
N LEU A 200 0.92 27.49 -20.77
CA LEU A 200 1.02 28.92 -20.48
C LEU A 200 2.46 29.41 -20.32
N TYR A 201 3.43 28.51 -20.16
CA TYR A 201 4.83 28.87 -20.01
C TYR A 201 5.40 29.41 -21.34
N PRO A 202 5.77 30.71 -21.42
CA PRO A 202 6.23 31.30 -22.68
C PRO A 202 7.60 30.74 -23.06
N SER A 203 7.61 29.89 -24.11
CA SER A 203 8.82 29.35 -24.74
C SER A 203 9.56 30.43 -25.56
N LYS A 204 10.08 31.47 -24.90
CA LYS A 204 11.06 32.37 -25.52
C LYS A 204 12.45 31.72 -25.44
N ASN A 205 12.80 31.01 -26.51
CA ASN A 205 14.14 30.62 -27.01
C ASN A 205 15.26 30.10 -26.08
N ASP A 206 15.06 29.94 -24.77
CA ASP A 206 16.07 29.29 -23.92
C ASP A 206 15.83 27.77 -23.87
N GLU A 207 16.70 27.02 -24.55
CA GLU A 207 16.70 25.55 -24.58
C GLU A 207 16.61 24.86 -23.19
N PRO A 208 17.27 25.33 -22.10
CA PRO A 208 17.12 24.68 -20.79
C PRO A 208 15.71 24.83 -20.19
N LEU A 209 14.97 25.89 -20.53
CA LEU A 209 13.63 26.13 -19.99
C LEU A 209 12.57 25.23 -20.66
N ARG A 210 12.86 24.64 -21.82
CA ARG A 210 11.97 23.68 -22.49
C ARG A 210 11.90 22.31 -21.78
N ALA A 211 12.82 22.01 -20.86
CA ALA A 211 12.77 20.80 -20.05
C ALA A 211 11.64 20.84 -19.00
N ILE A 212 11.23 22.03 -18.56
CA ILE A 212 10.19 22.24 -17.54
C ILE A 212 8.81 21.73 -17.99
N PRO A 213 8.26 22.16 -19.15
CA PRO A 213 6.97 21.64 -19.62
C PRO A 213 7.02 20.14 -19.92
N ARG A 214 8.14 19.61 -20.43
CA ARG A 214 8.31 18.17 -20.67
C ARG A 214 8.30 17.37 -19.36
N PHE A 215 9.01 17.85 -18.35
CA PHE A 215 8.98 17.28 -17.00
C PHE A 215 7.57 17.29 -16.41
N ALA A 216 6.83 18.40 -16.56
CA ALA A 216 5.46 18.52 -16.07
C ALA A 216 4.49 17.54 -16.77
N ILE A 217 4.65 17.28 -18.08
CA ILE A 217 3.89 16.23 -18.79
C ILE A 217 4.20 14.84 -18.22
N VAL A 218 5.49 14.52 -18.03
CA VAL A 218 5.91 13.23 -17.43
C VAL A 218 5.32 13.08 -16.02
N LEU A 219 5.39 14.12 -15.20
CA LEU A 219 4.86 14.13 -13.83
C LEU A 219 3.34 13.97 -13.81
N ALA A 220 2.62 14.69 -14.66
CA ALA A 220 1.16 14.56 -14.80
C ALA A 220 0.78 13.12 -15.20
N SER A 221 1.52 12.50 -16.12
CA SER A 221 1.30 11.12 -16.55
C SER A 221 1.58 10.11 -15.43
N ILE A 222 2.63 10.32 -14.62
CA ILE A 222 2.92 9.50 -13.43
C ILE A 222 1.76 9.59 -12.43
N ILE A 223 1.32 10.82 -12.12
CA ILE A 223 0.22 11.08 -11.17
C ILE A 223 -1.05 10.37 -11.62
N LEU A 224 -1.44 10.52 -12.90
CA LEU A 224 -2.64 9.89 -13.44
C LEU A 224 -2.54 8.37 -13.45
N THR A 225 -1.37 7.82 -13.77
CA THR A 225 -1.15 6.36 -13.75
C THR A 225 -1.33 5.79 -12.35
N LEU A 226 -0.73 6.44 -11.34
CA LEU A 226 -0.88 6.03 -9.94
C LEU A 226 -2.33 6.18 -9.47
N ALA A 227 -2.95 7.32 -9.74
CA ALA A 227 -4.34 7.65 -9.42
C ALA A 227 -5.32 6.60 -9.94
N ILE A 228 -5.29 6.31 -11.25
CA ILE A 228 -6.16 5.33 -11.90
C ILE A 228 -5.92 3.93 -11.34
N SER A 229 -4.66 3.54 -11.17
CA SER A 229 -4.31 2.19 -10.68
C SER A 229 -4.78 1.97 -9.24
N ILE A 230 -4.52 2.93 -8.34
CA ILE A 230 -4.94 2.87 -6.94
C ILE A 230 -6.47 2.88 -6.85
N SER A 231 -7.13 3.76 -7.60
CA SER A 231 -8.60 3.83 -7.66
C SER A 231 -9.22 2.50 -8.08
N THR A 232 -8.69 1.93 -9.17
CA THR A 232 -9.17 0.64 -9.70
C THR A 232 -9.00 -0.46 -8.67
N TYR A 233 -7.85 -0.50 -7.99
CA TYR A 233 -7.61 -1.44 -6.89
C TYR A 233 -8.61 -1.26 -5.75
N GLU A 234 -8.83 -0.03 -5.26
CA GLU A 234 -9.75 0.23 -4.15
C GLU A 234 -11.20 -0.13 -4.51
N LEU A 235 -11.65 0.21 -5.72
CA LEU A 235 -13.00 -0.12 -6.19
C LEU A 235 -13.23 -1.63 -6.31
N VAL A 236 -12.26 -2.35 -6.91
CA VAL A 236 -12.33 -3.83 -7.03
C VAL A 236 -12.38 -4.47 -5.64
N MET A 237 -11.59 -3.95 -4.69
CA MET A 237 -11.58 -4.48 -3.34
C MET A 237 -12.85 -4.15 -2.56
N CYS A 238 -13.38 -2.94 -2.72
CA CYS A 238 -14.64 -2.51 -2.12
C CYS A 238 -15.83 -3.34 -2.63
N ALA A 239 -15.83 -3.71 -3.92
CA ALA A 239 -16.82 -4.61 -4.51
C ALA A 239 -16.78 -6.03 -3.93
N LYS A 240 -15.61 -6.47 -3.43
CA LYS A 240 -15.43 -7.80 -2.81
C LYS A 240 -15.87 -7.88 -1.34
N ILE A 241 -16.20 -6.75 -0.70
CA ILE A 241 -16.72 -6.73 0.67
C ILE A 241 -18.09 -7.42 0.70
N LYS A 242 -18.14 -8.59 1.35
CA LYS A 242 -19.37 -9.39 1.53
C LYS A 242 -19.58 -9.84 2.97
N ASN A 243 -18.50 -9.91 3.75
CA ASN A 243 -18.49 -10.41 5.12
C ASN A 243 -17.39 -9.69 5.93
N ILE A 244 -17.33 -9.91 7.25
CA ILE A 244 -16.35 -9.26 8.14
C ILE A 244 -14.90 -9.60 7.77
N GLU A 245 -14.65 -10.79 7.21
CA GLU A 245 -13.31 -11.19 6.74
C GLU A 245 -12.84 -10.33 5.56
N THR A 246 -13.64 -10.26 4.49
CA THR A 246 -13.34 -9.43 3.32
C THR A 246 -13.31 -7.94 3.67
N PHE A 247 -14.11 -7.52 4.65
CA PHE A 247 -14.09 -6.19 5.22
C PHE A 247 -12.76 -5.90 5.95
N ASN A 248 -12.32 -6.75 6.88
CA ASN A 248 -11.06 -6.59 7.60
C ASN A 248 -9.86 -6.61 6.62
N ASN A 249 -9.90 -7.47 5.60
CA ASN A 249 -8.88 -7.53 4.55
C ASN A 249 -8.83 -6.25 3.70
N PHE A 250 -9.99 -5.69 3.33
CA PHE A 250 -10.07 -4.43 2.61
C PHE A 250 -9.48 -3.29 3.43
N PHE A 251 -9.91 -3.14 4.68
CA PHE A 251 -9.41 -2.09 5.57
C PHE A 251 -7.91 -2.24 5.85
N MET A 252 -7.37 -3.47 5.87
CA MET A 252 -5.93 -3.69 6.01
C MET A 252 -5.13 -3.32 4.77
N PHE A 253 -5.69 -3.34 3.55
CA PHE A 253 -4.92 -3.04 2.33
C PHE A 253 -5.38 -1.81 1.51
N SER A 254 -6.41 -1.09 1.94
CA SER A 254 -6.80 0.19 1.33
C SER A 254 -5.79 1.32 1.59
N PHE A 255 -5.45 2.09 0.56
CA PHE A 255 -4.61 3.29 0.64
C PHE A 255 -5.29 4.41 1.44
N ASN A 256 -6.57 4.71 1.14
CA ASN A 256 -7.24 5.91 1.66
C ASN A 256 -8.34 5.67 2.68
N SER A 257 -8.89 4.47 2.72
CA SER A 257 -9.99 4.10 3.64
C SER A 257 -9.48 3.37 4.89
N TYR A 258 -8.17 3.37 5.12
CA TYR A 258 -7.54 2.73 6.27
C TYR A 258 -8.08 3.22 7.63
N LYS A 259 -8.72 2.33 8.39
CA LYS A 259 -9.21 2.60 9.75
C LYS A 259 -9.17 1.34 10.61
N PHE A 260 -8.12 1.17 11.40
CA PHE A 260 -8.02 0.10 12.40
C PHE A 260 -9.19 0.05 13.39
N LYS A 261 -9.78 1.21 13.71
CA LYS A 261 -10.92 1.33 14.65
C LYS A 261 -12.18 0.60 14.18
N LEU A 262 -12.27 0.24 12.90
CA LEU A 262 -13.46 -0.41 12.33
C LEU A 262 -13.34 -1.93 12.25
N LEU A 263 -12.17 -2.51 12.55
CA LEU A 263 -11.97 -3.96 12.50
C LEU A 263 -12.90 -4.67 13.49
N ASN A 264 -13.44 -5.81 13.08
CA ASN A 264 -14.41 -6.56 13.88
C ASN A 264 -13.97 -8.02 14.07
N SER A 265 -13.99 -8.48 15.32
CA SER A 265 -13.55 -9.82 15.74
C SER A 265 -14.68 -10.86 15.84
N SER A 266 -15.95 -10.48 15.61
CA SER A 266 -17.14 -11.27 15.92
C SER A 266 -17.22 -12.63 15.19
N ILE A 267 -16.59 -12.77 14.03
CA ILE A 267 -16.59 -14.01 13.24
C ILE A 267 -15.46 -14.98 13.66
N VAL A 268 -14.49 -14.52 14.47
CA VAL A 268 -13.34 -15.38 14.81
C VAL A 268 -13.77 -16.47 15.77
N LYS A 269 -13.83 -17.71 15.26
CA LYS A 269 -14.22 -18.90 16.01
C LYS A 269 -13.31 -19.11 17.22
N ILE A 270 -13.92 -19.30 18.37
CA ILE A 270 -13.29 -19.88 19.56
C ILE A 270 -13.31 -21.39 19.33
N ARG A 271 -12.16 -21.99 19.07
CA ARG A 271 -11.99 -23.43 19.08
C ARG A 271 -10.60 -23.75 19.57
#